data_AF-A0A2K8SYE7-F1
#
_entry.id   AF-A0A2K8SYE7-F1
#
_cell.length_a   1.000
_cell.length_b   1.000
_cell.length_c   1.000
_cell.angle_alpha   90.00
_cell.angle_beta   90.00
_cell.angle_gamma   90.00
#
_symmetry.space_group_name_H-M   'P 1'
#
loop_
_entity.id
_entity.type
_entity.pdbx_description
1 polymer ?
#
loop_
_entity_poly.entity_id
_entity_poly.type
_entity_poly.pdbx_seq_one_letter_code
_entity_poly.pdbx_strand_id
1 'polypeptide(L)'
;MKKTAKYSKACQILTFPHHTQDELYAELNRLGWYWQAKKKEWERDDTPAKEATKLIRIRVWAAKDMVEDAAELFLEGAEGNGLRLIEKSAPYPCRPPNQLESRVYLTFENVK
;
A
#
# COMPACT_ATOMS: atom_id res chain seq x y z
N MET A 1 23.73 8.16 7.63
CA MET A 1 22.35 7.95 8.11
C MET A 1 22.09 8.72 9.40
N LYS A 2 20.89 9.28 9.58
CA LYS A 2 20.50 9.99 10.81
C LYS A 2 20.31 9.00 11.96
N LYS A 3 21.09 9.07 13.03
CA LYS A 3 20.95 8.18 14.20
C LYS A 3 19.70 8.56 15.02
N THR A 4 18.53 8.12 14.57
CA THR A 4 17.28 8.28 15.31
C THR A 4 17.22 7.27 16.46
N ALA A 5 16.35 7.51 17.44
CA ALA A 5 16.07 6.53 18.50
C ALA A 5 15.58 5.19 17.92
N LYS A 6 14.72 5.23 16.89
CA LYS A 6 14.23 4.05 16.16
C LYS A 6 15.38 3.24 15.56
N TYR A 7 16.29 3.91 14.85
CA TYR A 7 17.44 3.27 14.23
C TYR A 7 18.41 2.68 15.26
N SER A 8 18.68 3.43 16.32
CA SER A 8 19.63 3.00 17.35
C SER A 8 19.12 1.77 18.10
N LYS A 9 17.83 1.72 18.43
CA LYS A 9 17.18 0.55 19.03
C LYS A 9 17.07 -0.62 18.05
N ALA A 10 16.85 -0.36 16.76
CA ALA A 10 16.84 -1.41 15.73
C ALA A 10 18.19 -2.14 15.65
N CYS A 11 19.29 -1.39 15.67
CA CYS A 11 20.65 -1.96 15.64
C CYS A 11 21.01 -2.76 16.90
N GLN A 12 20.34 -2.50 18.03
CA GLN A 12 20.52 -3.28 19.26
C GLN A 12 19.84 -4.65 19.18
N ILE A 13 18.79 -4.78 18.38
CA ILE A 13 18.00 -6.00 18.23
C ILE A 13 18.61 -6.91 17.17
N LEU A 14 18.97 -6.33 16.02
CA LEU A 14 19.39 -7.09 14.86
C LEU A 14 20.68 -6.51 14.27
N THR A 15 21.70 -7.37 14.19
CA THR A 15 22.90 -7.09 13.40
C THR A 15 22.66 -7.62 11.99
N PHE A 16 22.30 -6.72 11.07
CA PHE A 16 21.99 -7.04 9.67
C PHE A 16 22.76 -6.10 8.74
N PRO A 17 23.46 -6.60 7.71
CA PRO A 17 24.10 -5.73 6.72
C PRO A 17 23.06 -4.96 5.93
N HIS A 18 23.09 -3.62 5.99
CA HIS A 18 22.16 -2.76 5.26
C HIS A 18 22.83 -1.46 4.80
N HIS A 19 22.33 -0.90 3.70
CA HIS A 19 22.74 0.36 3.10
C HIS A 19 21.77 1.50 3.39
N THR A 20 20.54 1.19 3.82
CA THR A 20 19.52 2.15 4.25
C THR A 20 18.86 1.73 5.55
N GLN A 21 18.29 2.67 6.30
CA GLN A 21 17.54 2.31 7.52
C GLN A 21 16.31 1.47 7.21
N ASP A 22 15.69 1.71 6.05
CA ASP A 22 14.47 1.02 5.64
C ASP A 22 14.71 -0.46 5.37
N GLU A 23 15.89 -0.84 4.87
CA GLU A 23 16.30 -2.24 4.76
C GLU A 23 16.35 -2.93 6.13
N LEU A 24 16.99 -2.31 7.14
CA LEU A 24 17.01 -2.85 8.51
C LEU A 24 15.60 -2.96 9.09
N TYR A 25 14.76 -1.96 8.86
CA TYR A 25 13.38 -1.96 9.35
C TYR A 25 12.50 -2.99 8.64
N ALA A 26 12.68 -3.18 7.34
CA ALA A 26 12.00 -4.21 6.58
C ALA A 26 12.37 -5.60 7.09
N GLU A 27 13.66 -5.84 7.35
CA GLU A 27 14.11 -7.11 7.90
C GLU A 27 13.58 -7.35 9.33
N LEU A 28 13.57 -6.33 10.17
CA LEU A 28 12.93 -6.41 11.49
C LEU A 28 11.43 -6.76 11.38
N ASN A 29 10.69 -6.11 10.47
CA ASN A 29 9.28 -6.44 10.24
C ASN A 29 9.09 -7.88 9.75
N ARG A 30 9.96 -8.35 8.85
CA ARG A 30 9.95 -9.75 8.36
C ARG A 30 10.12 -10.76 9.51
N LEU A 31 10.86 -10.37 10.56
CA LEU A 31 11.09 -11.16 11.77
C LEU A 31 10.04 -10.94 12.87
N GLY A 32 8.94 -10.22 12.58
CA GLY A 32 7.84 -9.98 13.53
C GLY A 32 8.03 -8.77 14.44
N TRP A 33 9.03 -7.92 14.18
CA TRP A 33 9.24 -6.69 14.95
C TRP A 33 8.58 -5.48 14.30
N TYR A 34 7.81 -4.72 15.06
CA TYR A 34 7.25 -3.44 14.62
C TYR A 34 7.59 -2.31 15.59
N TRP A 35 7.66 -1.09 15.07
CA TRP A 35 7.99 0.09 15.88
C TRP A 35 6.73 0.68 16.51
N GLN A 36 6.64 0.61 17.84
CA GLN A 36 5.61 1.29 18.59
C GLN A 36 6.02 2.73 18.90
N ALA A 37 5.60 3.66 18.03
CA ALA A 37 5.94 5.08 18.09
C ALA A 37 5.64 5.77 19.43
N LYS A 38 4.55 5.41 20.12
CA LYS A 38 4.20 6.01 21.43
C LYS A 38 5.19 5.62 22.52
N LYS A 39 5.62 4.36 22.53
CA LYS A 39 6.61 3.82 23.49
C LYS A 39 8.05 4.08 23.05
N LYS A 40 8.24 4.46 21.78
CA LYS A 40 9.55 4.58 21.13
C LYS A 40 10.37 3.30 21.27
N GLU A 41 9.73 2.16 21.03
CA GLU A 41 10.31 0.82 21.17
C GLU A 41 9.93 -0.09 20.01
N TRP A 42 10.76 -1.10 19.78
CA TRP A 42 10.43 -2.20 18.90
C TRP A 42 9.77 -3.29 19.74
N GLU A 43 8.59 -3.71 19.32
CA GLU A 43 7.86 -4.80 19.94
C GLU A 43 7.83 -5.98 18.97
N ARG A 44 7.93 -7.18 19.51
CA ARG A 44 7.83 -8.42 18.74
C ARG A 44 6.43 -8.99 18.89
N ASP A 45 5.83 -9.36 17.77
CA ASP A 45 4.58 -10.11 17.70
C ASP A 45 4.84 -11.39 16.90
N ASP A 46 4.71 -12.52 17.57
CA ASP A 46 4.90 -13.85 16.98
C ASP A 46 3.57 -14.43 16.43
N THR A 47 2.49 -13.65 16.41
CA THR A 47 1.24 -14.03 15.75
C THR A 47 1.54 -14.33 14.28
N PRO A 48 1.17 -15.53 13.77
CA PRO A 48 1.42 -15.87 12.38
C PRO A 48 0.85 -14.82 11.42
N ALA A 49 1.65 -14.41 10.44
CA ALA A 49 1.20 -13.50 9.40
C ALA A 49 -0.01 -14.10 8.68
N LYS A 50 -1.05 -13.28 8.48
CA LYS A 50 -2.19 -13.66 7.64
C LYS A 50 -1.74 -13.76 6.18
N GLU A 51 -2.38 -14.62 5.41
CA GLU A 51 -2.16 -14.66 3.97
C GLU A 51 -2.43 -13.28 3.35
N ALA A 52 -1.59 -12.91 2.39
CA ALA A 52 -1.76 -11.68 1.65
C ALA A 52 -3.07 -11.72 0.84
N THR A 53 -3.74 -10.58 0.71
CA THR A 53 -4.92 -10.50 -0.14
C THR A 53 -4.54 -10.70 -1.61
N LYS A 54 -5.38 -11.42 -2.36
CA LYS A 54 -5.28 -11.51 -3.83
C LYS A 54 -5.87 -10.28 -4.54
N LEU A 55 -6.43 -9.35 -3.78
CA LEU A 55 -7.12 -8.18 -4.33
C LEU A 55 -6.14 -7.07 -4.68
N ILE A 56 -6.32 -6.49 -5.86
CA ILE A 56 -5.66 -5.26 -6.30
C ILE A 56 -6.74 -4.18 -6.35
N ARG A 57 -6.56 -3.12 -5.56
CA ARG A 57 -7.52 -2.01 -5.48
C ARG A 57 -6.88 -0.75 -6.05
N ILE A 58 -7.50 -0.20 -7.09
CA ILE A 58 -7.04 1.00 -7.79
C ILE A 58 -8.06 2.10 -7.59
N ARG A 59 -7.58 3.30 -7.25
CA ARG A 59 -8.41 4.51 -7.22
C ARG A 59 -7.96 5.42 -8.36
N VAL A 60 -8.82 5.56 -9.35
CA VAL A 60 -8.64 6.50 -10.45
C VAL A 60 -9.27 7.82 -10.03
N TRP A 61 -8.49 8.91 -10.09
CA TRP A 61 -8.93 10.25 -9.70
C TRP A 61 -8.46 11.22 -10.77
N ALA A 62 -9.41 11.85 -11.45
CA ALA A 62 -9.16 12.79 -12.53
C ALA A 62 -10.31 13.82 -12.64
N ALA A 63 -10.25 14.69 -13.65
CA ALA A 63 -11.35 15.58 -13.99
C ALA A 63 -12.64 14.78 -14.29
N LYS A 64 -13.79 15.38 -13.96
CA LYS A 64 -15.10 14.71 -14.02
C LYS A 64 -15.43 14.15 -15.41
N ASP A 65 -15.00 14.84 -16.46
CA ASP A 65 -15.25 14.50 -17.87
C ASP A 65 -14.33 13.41 -18.43
N MET A 66 -13.24 13.05 -17.75
CA MET A 66 -12.28 12.05 -18.22
C MET A 66 -12.06 10.86 -17.28
N VAL A 67 -12.61 10.89 -16.07
CA VAL A 67 -12.32 9.86 -15.04
C VAL A 67 -12.78 8.47 -15.46
N GLU A 68 -13.89 8.37 -16.21
CA GLU A 68 -14.42 7.09 -16.68
C GLU A 68 -13.53 6.50 -17.77
N ASP A 69 -13.14 7.29 -18.76
CA ASP A 69 -12.23 6.88 -19.83
C ASP A 69 -10.87 6.45 -19.25
N ALA A 70 -10.34 7.21 -18.29
CA ALA A 70 -9.12 6.85 -17.59
C ALA A 70 -9.28 5.51 -16.85
N ALA A 71 -10.41 5.29 -16.17
CA ALA A 71 -10.67 4.04 -15.47
C ALA A 71 -10.80 2.85 -16.43
N GLU A 72 -11.34 3.07 -17.62
CA GLU A 72 -11.44 2.04 -18.66
C GLU A 72 -10.06 1.62 -19.17
N LEU A 73 -9.14 2.56 -19.40
CA LEU A 73 -7.76 2.25 -19.79
C LEU A 73 -7.05 1.35 -18.78
N PHE A 74 -7.27 1.57 -17.48
CA PHE A 74 -6.71 0.72 -16.43
C PHE A 74 -7.39 -0.66 -16.37
N LEU A 75 -8.70 -0.72 -16.64
CA LEU A 75 -9.45 -1.96 -16.72
C LEU A 75 -8.91 -2.85 -17.85
N GLU A 76 -8.87 -2.32 -19.08
CA GLU A 76 -8.37 -3.03 -20.26
C GLU A 76 -6.94 -3.53 -20.04
N GLY A 77 -6.08 -2.67 -19.49
CA GLY A 77 -4.70 -3.04 -19.17
C GLY A 77 -4.61 -4.15 -18.11
N ALA A 78 -5.42 -4.06 -17.05
CA ALA A 78 -5.43 -5.08 -15.99
C ALA A 78 -5.93 -6.44 -16.49
N GLU A 79 -7.02 -6.46 -17.27
CA GLU A 79 -7.54 -7.68 -17.87
C GLU A 79 -6.57 -8.29 -18.87
N GLY A 80 -5.89 -7.46 -19.68
CA GLY A 80 -4.81 -7.90 -20.57
C GLY A 80 -3.62 -8.54 -19.84
N ASN A 81 -3.41 -8.22 -18.56
CA ASN A 81 -2.39 -8.86 -17.71
C ASN A 81 -2.92 -10.12 -16.96
N GLY A 82 -4.18 -10.48 -17.17
CA GLY A 82 -4.82 -11.65 -16.58
C GLY A 82 -5.39 -11.40 -15.18
N LEU A 83 -5.67 -10.16 -14.81
CA LEU A 83 -6.40 -9.82 -13.60
C LEU A 83 -7.90 -9.86 -13.88
N ARG A 84 -8.68 -10.40 -12.94
CA ARG A 84 -10.15 -10.44 -13.07
C ARG A 84 -10.76 -9.22 -12.40
N LEU A 85 -11.56 -8.43 -13.13
CA LEU A 85 -12.34 -7.37 -12.53
C LEU A 85 -13.40 -7.97 -11.58
N ILE A 86 -13.43 -7.47 -10.35
CA ILE A 86 -14.42 -7.83 -9.33
C ILE A 86 -15.47 -6.73 -9.20
N GLU A 87 -15.03 -5.47 -9.21
CA GLU A 87 -15.89 -4.33 -8.98
C GLU A 87 -15.36 -3.08 -9.70
N LYS A 88 -16.27 -2.33 -10.33
CA LYS A 88 -16.06 -0.96 -10.81
C LYS A 88 -17.15 -0.09 -10.21
N SER A 89 -16.78 0.93 -9.44
CA SER A 89 -17.75 1.88 -8.91
C SER A 89 -18.22 2.84 -10.00
N ALA A 90 -19.42 3.42 -9.82
CA ALA A 90 -19.78 4.64 -10.55
C ALA A 90 -18.82 5.79 -10.18
N PRO A 91 -18.68 6.83 -11.03
CA PRO A 91 -17.94 8.03 -10.69
C PRO A 91 -18.49 8.70 -9.43
N TYR A 92 -17.63 8.82 -8.42
CA TYR A 92 -17.96 9.53 -7.20
C TYR A 92 -17.46 10.97 -7.29
N PRO A 93 -18.34 11.98 -7.28
CA PRO A 93 -17.94 13.38 -7.35
C PRO A 93 -17.13 13.78 -6.13
N CYS A 94 -16.09 14.58 -6.33
CA CYS A 94 -15.36 15.17 -5.22
C CYS A 94 -16.16 16.33 -4.62
N ARG A 95 -15.94 16.57 -3.32
CA ARG A 95 -16.56 17.70 -2.61
C ARG A 95 -15.73 18.97 -2.86
N PRO A 96 -16.31 20.16 -2.64
CA PRO A 96 -15.54 21.41 -2.68
C PRO A 96 -14.29 21.36 -1.78
N PRO A 97 -13.15 21.95 -2.21
CA PRO A 97 -12.97 22.77 -3.42
C PRO A 97 -12.68 21.98 -4.72
N ASN A 98 -12.75 20.65 -4.68
CA ASN A 98 -12.34 19.77 -5.78
C ASN A 98 -13.52 19.31 -6.65
N GLN A 99 -14.64 20.04 -6.68
CA GLN A 99 -15.88 19.62 -7.34
C GLN A 99 -15.78 19.37 -8.85
N LEU A 100 -14.67 19.78 -9.50
CA LEU A 100 -14.40 19.51 -10.91
C LEU A 100 -13.77 18.13 -11.14
N GLU A 101 -13.44 17.41 -10.07
CA GLU A 101 -12.84 16.08 -10.12
C GLU A 101 -13.84 15.00 -9.70
N SER A 102 -13.55 13.76 -10.08
CA SER A 102 -14.31 12.58 -9.68
C SER A 102 -13.39 11.39 -9.48
N ARG A 103 -13.89 10.36 -8.78
CA ARG A 103 -13.14 9.16 -8.43
C ARG A 103 -13.87 7.91 -8.88
N VAL A 104 -13.16 6.97 -9.49
CA VAL A 104 -13.64 5.62 -9.77
C VAL A 104 -12.76 4.64 -8.98
N TYR A 105 -13.40 3.68 -8.33
CA TYR A 105 -12.73 2.60 -7.63
C TYR A 105 -12.83 1.34 -8.47
N LEU A 106 -11.68 0.73 -8.75
CA LEU A 106 -11.55 -0.55 -9.43
C LEU A 106 -10.99 -1.57 -8.45
N THR A 107 -11.63 -2.72 -8.35
CA THR A 107 -11.12 -3.86 -7.60
C THR A 107 -10.92 -5.02 -8.55
N PHE A 108 -9.71 -5.55 -8.58
CA PHE A 108 -9.34 -6.75 -9.32
C PHE A 108 -8.93 -7.85 -8.37
N GLU A 109 -8.96 -9.09 -8.85
CA GLU A 109 -8.38 -10.25 -8.20
C GLU A 109 -7.32 -10.87 -9.10
N ASN A 110 -6.16 -11.18 -8.50
CA ASN A 110 -5.18 -12.03 -9.16
C ASN A 110 -5.65 -13.49 -9.08
N VAL A 111 -6.10 -14.02 -10.22
CA VAL A 111 -6.59 -15.39 -10.36
C VAL A 111 -5.47 -16.39 -10.69
N LYS A 112 -4.21 -15.92 -10.82
CA LYS A 112 -3.03 -16.77 -10.99
C LYS A 112 -2.47 -17.26 -9.66
#